data_AF-X1CB81-F1
#
_entry.id   AF-X1CB81-F1
#
_cell.length_a   1.000
_cell.length_b   1.000
_cell.length_c   1.000
_cell.angle_alpha   90.00
_cell.angle_beta   90.00
_cell.angle_gamma   90.00
#
_symmetry.space_group_name_H-M   'P 1'
#
loop_
_entity.id
_entity.type
_entity.pdbx_description
1 polymer ?
#
loop_
_entity_poly.entity_id
_entity_poly.type
_entity_poly.pdbx_seq_one_letter_code
_entity_poly.pdbx_strand_id
1 'polypeptide(L)'
;MRIALIEPYYGGSHQAWADGYAAASAHDVTLVTHPARFWKWRMHGAFLTLAELLADDIDVNGVPDVILASSMMDVAAFTGAIRHAAPGVPVVVYFHESQFTYP
;
A
#
# COMPACT_ATOMS: atom_id res chain seq x y z
N MET A 1 -9.15 7.19 12.71
CA MET A 1 -8.63 7.57 11.40
C MET A 1 -8.71 6.35 10.52
N ARG A 2 -8.91 6.56 9.23
CA ARG A 2 -8.93 5.52 8.20
C ARG A 2 -7.58 5.49 7.49
N ILE A 3 -6.99 4.30 7.40
CA ILE A 3 -5.69 4.05 6.78
C ILE A 3 -5.88 3.08 5.63
N ALA A 4 -5.50 3.48 4.43
CA ALA A 4 -5.35 2.55 3.32
C ALA A 4 -3.92 2.03 3.29
N LEU A 5 -3.72 0.75 3.62
CA LEU A 5 -2.42 0.08 3.58
C LEU A 5 -2.24 -0.58 2.22
N ILE A 6 -1.25 -0.12 1.46
CA ILE A 6 -0.95 -0.59 0.10
C ILE A 6 0.22 -1.58 0.15
N GLU A 7 -0.05 -2.86 -0.16
CA GLU A 7 0.96 -3.92 -0.18
C GLU A 7 1.00 -4.63 -1.54
N PRO A 8 1.96 -4.30 -2.43
CA PRO A 8 2.10 -4.87 -3.76
C PRO A 8 2.47 -6.37 -3.78
N TYR A 9 3.00 -6.89 -2.68
CA TYR A 9 3.48 -8.26 -2.55
C TYR A 9 2.98 -8.89 -1.25
N TYR A 10 1.67 -9.14 -1.19
CA TYR A 10 1.01 -9.67 -0.01
C TYR A 10 1.19 -11.19 0.11
N GLY A 11 2.23 -11.58 0.86
CA GLY A 11 2.53 -12.96 1.23
C GLY A 11 3.72 -13.02 2.19
N GLY A 12 3.92 -14.17 2.83
CA GLY A 12 5.04 -14.36 3.77
C GLY A 12 5.07 -13.30 4.87
N SER A 13 6.24 -12.71 5.10
CA SER A 13 6.45 -11.68 6.12
C SER A 13 5.67 -10.39 5.86
N HIS A 14 5.45 -10.02 4.59
CA HIS A 14 4.66 -8.83 4.21
C HIS A 14 3.20 -8.99 4.63
N GLN A 15 2.61 -10.15 4.34
CA GLN A 15 1.25 -10.48 4.77
C GLN A 15 1.14 -10.51 6.30
N ALA A 16 2.08 -11.19 6.97
CA ALA A 16 2.07 -11.27 8.43
C ALA A 16 2.15 -9.89 9.08
N TRP A 17 2.95 -8.97 8.52
CA TRP A 17 3.03 -7.59 8.97
C TRP A 17 1.74 -6.81 8.70
N ALA A 18 1.21 -6.85 7.47
CA ALA A 18 0.01 -6.09 7.09
C ALA A 18 -1.21 -6.52 7.92
N ASP A 19 -1.41 -7.83 8.08
CA ASP A 19 -2.50 -8.40 8.88
C ASP A 19 -2.34 -8.07 10.36
N GLY A 20 -1.12 -8.20 10.89
CA GLY A 20 -0.80 -7.86 12.26
C GLY A 20 -1.03 -6.38 12.56
N TYR A 21 -0.62 -5.49 11.64
CA TYR A 21 -0.85 -4.06 11.76
C TYR A 21 -2.34 -3.74 11.77
N ALA A 22 -3.10 -4.26 10.81
CA ALA A 22 -4.55 -4.05 10.74
C ALA A 22 -5.28 -4.56 12.01
N ALA A 23 -4.92 -5.76 12.49
CA ALA A 23 -5.56 -6.38 13.65
C ALA A 23 -5.22 -5.71 14.98
N ALA A 24 -4.01 -5.14 15.11
CA ALA A 24 -3.54 -4.51 16.35
C ALA A 24 -3.73 -2.98 16.37
N SER A 25 -4.15 -2.38 15.26
CA SER A 25 -4.32 -0.93 15.15
C SER A 25 -5.58 -0.45 15.90
N ALA A 26 -5.49 0.75 16.49
CA ALA A 26 -6.66 1.49 16.98
C ALA A 26 -7.34 2.31 15.86
N HIS A 27 -6.83 2.20 14.63
CA HIS A 27 -7.35 2.86 13.43
C HIS A 27 -8.10 1.86 12.55
N ASP A 28 -8.97 2.37 11.68
CA ASP A 28 -9.63 1.56 10.67
C ASP A 28 -8.67 1.35 9.50
N VAL A 29 -8.24 0.12 9.25
CA VAL A 29 -7.21 -0.21 8.26
C VAL A 29 -7.82 -1.06 7.16
N THR A 30 -7.84 -0.53 5.93
CA THR A 30 -8.16 -1.31 4.73
C THR A 30 -6.88 -1.77 4.05
N LEU A 31 -6.84 -3.04 3.64
CA LEU A 31 -5.70 -3.62 2.94
C LEU A 31 -5.98 -3.61 1.43
N VAL A 32 -5.20 -2.82 0.68
CA VAL A 32 -5.22 -2.79 -0.79
C VAL A 32 -4.00 -3.54 -1.29
N THR A 33 -4.20 -4.74 -1.81
CA THR A 33 -3.09 -5.69 -1.96
C THR A 33 -3.05 -6.39 -3.30
N HIS A 34 -1.88 -6.97 -3.58
CA HIS A 34 -1.68 -7.89 -4.68
C HIS A 34 -1.08 -9.20 -4.17
N PRO A 35 -1.45 -10.36 -4.78
CA PRO A 35 -0.84 -11.63 -4.40
C PRO A 35 0.68 -11.61 -4.56
N ALA A 36 1.40 -12.24 -3.64
CA ALA A 36 2.85 -12.43 -3.63
C ALA A 36 3.37 -13.29 -4.79
N ARG A 37 3.31 -12.73 -6.00
CA ARG A 37 3.84 -13.30 -7.24
C ARG A 37 4.41 -12.20 -8.12
N PHE A 38 5.39 -12.58 -8.95
CA PHE A 38 6.02 -11.68 -9.93
C PHE A 38 6.63 -10.42 -9.29
N TRP A 39 7.36 -10.55 -8.17
CA TRP A 39 7.85 -9.43 -7.37
C TRP A 39 8.59 -8.34 -8.18
N LYS A 40 9.42 -8.73 -9.16
CA LYS A 40 10.10 -7.77 -10.06
C LYS A 40 9.10 -6.92 -10.85
N TRP A 41 8.04 -7.54 -11.36
CA TRP A 41 6.99 -6.80 -12.04
C TRP A 41 6.23 -5.92 -11.06
N ARG A 42 5.97 -6.39 -9.83
CA ARG A 42 5.30 -5.58 -8.80
C ARG A 42 6.05 -4.29 -8.50
N MET A 43 7.38 -4.37 -8.36
CA MET A 43 8.23 -3.21 -8.11
C MET A 43 8.10 -2.11 -9.18
N HIS A 44 7.85 -2.48 -10.44
CA HIS A 44 7.82 -1.54 -11.55
C HIS A 44 6.41 -1.16 -12.03
N GLY A 45 5.42 -2.04 -11.85
CA GLY A 45 4.13 -1.91 -12.52
C GLY A 45 2.90 -2.02 -11.61
N ALA A 46 3.05 -2.47 -10.36
CA ALA A 46 1.88 -2.66 -9.49
C ALA A 46 1.13 -1.35 -9.20
N PHE A 47 1.83 -0.22 -9.23
CA PHE A 47 1.28 1.09 -8.85
C PHE A 47 0.00 1.47 -9.61
N LEU A 48 -0.11 1.14 -10.91
CA LEU A 48 -1.32 1.44 -11.70
C LEU A 48 -2.52 0.66 -11.18
N THR A 49 -2.38 -0.66 -11.11
CA THR A 49 -3.46 -1.55 -10.66
C THR A 49 -3.81 -1.36 -9.18
N LEU A 50 -2.85 -0.97 -8.33
CA LEU A 50 -3.13 -0.64 -6.93
C LEU A 50 -3.81 0.72 -6.80
N ALA A 51 -3.54 1.66 -7.70
CA ALA A 51 -4.24 2.94 -7.72
C ALA A 51 -5.72 2.76 -8.09
N GLU A 52 -6.02 1.85 -9.04
CA GLU A 52 -7.38 1.45 -9.38
C GLU A 52 -8.08 0.78 -8.19
N LEU A 53 -7.43 -0.20 -7.54
CA LEU A 53 -8.00 -0.85 -6.35
C LEU A 53 -8.20 0.11 -5.17
N LEU A 54 -7.32 1.11 -5.02
CA LEU A 54 -7.52 2.16 -4.02
C LEU A 54 -8.71 3.05 -4.38
N ALA A 55 -8.90 3.39 -5.66
CA ALA A 55 -10.06 4.16 -6.08
C ALA A 55 -11.38 3.40 -5.80
N ASP A 56 -11.43 2.09 -6.10
CA ASP A 56 -12.57 1.24 -5.77
C ASP A 56 -12.83 1.21 -4.24
N ASP A 57 -11.78 1.11 -3.44
CA ASP A 57 -11.86 1.16 -1.98
C ASP A 57 -12.35 2.53 -1.48
N ILE A 58 -11.93 3.63 -2.11
CA ILE A 58 -12.39 4.99 -1.78
C ILE A 58 -13.88 5.17 -2.11
N ASP A 59 -14.36 4.60 -3.22
CA ASP A 59 -15.78 4.70 -3.59
C ASP A 59 -16.68 3.99 -2.57
N VAL A 60 -16.21 2.90 -1.97
CA VAL A 60 -16.98 2.11 -0.99
C VAL A 60 -16.83 2.66 0.43
N ASN A 61 -15.61 2.99 0.84
CA ASN A 61 -15.26 3.25 2.23
C ASN A 61 -14.89 4.73 2.50
N GLY A 62 -14.94 5.58 1.48
CA GLY A 62 -14.57 7.01 1.56
C GLY A 62 -13.06 7.26 1.43
N VAL A 63 -12.66 8.52 1.34
CA VAL A 63 -11.23 8.90 1.23
C VAL A 63 -10.49 8.60 2.54
N PRO A 64 -9.32 7.93 2.53
CA PRO A 64 -8.56 7.67 3.75
C PRO A 64 -7.88 8.94 4.28
N ASP A 65 -7.60 8.96 5.59
CA ASP A 65 -6.83 10.06 6.22
C ASP A 65 -5.34 9.96 5.89
N VAL A 66 -4.83 8.74 5.70
CA VAL A 66 -3.43 8.47 5.33
C VAL A 66 -3.35 7.23 4.45
N ILE A 67 -2.39 7.21 3.54
CA ILE A 67 -2.03 6.03 2.77
C ILE A 67 -0.68 5.52 3.26
N LEU A 68 -0.64 4.27 3.70
CA LEU A 68 0.57 3.60 4.14
C LEU A 68 1.01 2.61 3.06
N ALA A 69 2.00 2.97 2.25
CA ALA A 69 2.47 2.16 1.14
C ALA A 69 3.76 1.41 1.49
N SER A 70 3.84 0.13 1.19
CA SER A 70 5.12 -0.58 1.26
C SER A 70 6.03 -0.22 0.08
N SER A 71 7.35 -0.34 0.27
CA SER A 71 8.37 0.03 -0.73
C SER A 71 8.47 -0.93 -1.92
N MET A 72 7.60 -1.94 -2.04
CA MET A 72 7.63 -2.96 -3.11
C MET A 72 6.95 -2.51 -4.42
N MET A 73 6.88 -1.21 -4.65
CA MET A 73 6.45 -0.57 -5.89
C MET A 73 7.09 0.81 -6.06
N ASP A 74 7.01 1.38 -7.25
CA ASP A 74 7.29 2.80 -7.47
C ASP A 74 6.21 3.67 -6.79
N VAL A 75 6.50 4.09 -5.56
CA VAL A 75 5.57 4.92 -4.76
C VAL A 75 5.40 6.31 -5.37
N ALA A 76 6.42 6.86 -6.05
CA ALA A 76 6.29 8.17 -6.69
C ALA A 76 5.28 8.10 -7.84
N ALA A 77 5.40 7.08 -8.71
CA ALA A 77 4.44 6.83 -9.77
C ALA A 77 3.04 6.54 -9.22
N PHE A 78 2.94 5.77 -8.13
CA PHE A 78 1.68 5.55 -7.41
C PHE A 78 1.02 6.85 -6.96
N THR A 79 1.77 7.77 -6.32
CA THR A 79 1.23 9.06 -5.87
C THR A 79 0.72 9.94 -7.02
N GLY A 80 1.35 9.84 -8.20
CA GLY A 80 0.86 10.48 -9.42
C GLY A 80 -0.45 9.86 -9.91
N ALA A 81 -0.53 8.53 -9.93
CA ALA A 81 -1.70 7.78 -10.38
C ALA A 81 -2.94 8.03 -9.50
N ILE A 82 -2.79 8.10 -8.18
CA ILE A 82 -3.92 8.25 -7.26
C ILE A 82 -4.40 9.69 -7.08
N ARG A 83 -3.70 10.69 -7.63
CA ARG A 83 -3.96 12.11 -7.34
C ARG A 83 -5.41 12.54 -7.60
N HIS A 84 -6.07 11.90 -8.56
CA HIS A 84 -7.47 12.19 -8.89
C HIS A 84 -8.46 11.60 -7.86
N ALA A 85 -8.16 10.43 -7.30
CA ALA A 85 -9.01 9.73 -6.32
C ALA A 85 -8.74 10.17 -4.87
N ALA A 86 -7.49 10.48 -4.55
CA ALA A 86 -7.03 10.84 -3.20
C ALA A 86 -6.23 12.15 -3.19
N PRO A 87 -6.80 13.29 -3.64
CA PRO A 87 -6.07 14.54 -3.72
C PRO A 87 -5.65 15.05 -2.34
N GLY A 88 -4.35 15.29 -2.16
CA GLY A 88 -3.81 15.86 -0.91
C GLY A 88 -3.71 14.88 0.26
N VAL A 89 -4.07 13.61 0.07
CA VAL A 89 -3.91 12.59 1.11
C VAL A 89 -2.43 12.31 1.35
N PRO A 90 -1.93 12.39 2.60
CA PRO A 90 -0.54 12.10 2.91
C PRO A 90 -0.20 10.62 2.64
N VAL A 91 0.95 10.39 1.99
CA VAL A 91 1.48 9.06 1.71
C VAL A 91 2.72 8.82 2.57
N VAL A 92 2.69 7.76 3.37
CA VAL A 92 3.80 7.29 4.20
C VAL A 92 4.36 6.02 3.57
N VAL A 93 5.68 5.94 3.44
CA VAL A 93 6.36 4.77 2.87
C VAL A 93 6.97 3.93 3.98
N TYR A 94 6.60 2.64 4.02
CA TYR A 94 7.18 1.65 4.90
C TYR A 94 8.13 0.72 4.13
N PHE A 95 9.38 0.67 4.56
CA PHE A 95 10.40 -0.21 3.99
C PHE A 95 10.44 -1.51 4.79
N HIS A 96 9.58 -2.47 4.41
CA HIS A 96 9.47 -3.76 5.07
C HIS A 96 10.78 -4.57 5.01
N GLU A 97 11.47 -4.51 3.87
CA GLU A 97 12.82 -5.06 3.71
C GLU A 97 13.80 -3.94 3.41
N SER A 98 14.50 -3.47 4.44
CA SER A 98 15.57 -2.50 4.28
C SER A 98 16.91 -3.23 4.32
N GLN A 99 17.67 -3.21 3.22
CA GLN A 99 19.02 -3.79 3.17
C GLN A 99 20.06 -2.92 3.89
N PHE A 100 19.65 -1.85 4.57
CA PHE A 100 20.55 -0.96 5.32
C PHE A 100 21.38 -1.67 6.39
N THR A 101 20.96 -2.86 6.82
CA THR A 101 21.68 -3.69 7.80
C THR A 101 22.11 -5.05 7.24
N TYR A 102 21.94 -5.28 5.93
CA TYR A 102 22.41 -6.48 5.26
C TYR A 102 23.82 -6.23 4.68
N PRO A 103 24.76 -7.19 4.80
CA PRO A 103 26.14 -7.03 4.34
C PRO A 103 26.28 -6.95 2.82
#